data_AF-A0A1Y5HXN6-F1
#
_entry.id   AF-A0A1Y5HXN6-F1
#
_cell.length_a   1.000
_cell.length_b   1.000
_cell.length_c   1.000
_cell.angle_alpha   90.00
_cell.angle_beta   90.00
_cell.angle_gamma   90.00
#
_symmetry.space_group_name_H-M   'P 1'
#
loop_
_entity.id
_entity.type
_entity.pdbx_description
1 polymer ?
#
loop_
_entity_poly.entity_id
_entity_poly.type
_entity_poly.pdbx_seq_one_letter_code
_entity_poly.pdbx_strand_id
1 'polypeptide(L)'
;MNEIHVEVAERRAVGLTRCLSRCYRIRDAHASDRKGPAYPTREHCSECGLCETEHVTRVRDACEFLGEGSVVHGRARKVSPDDEDRLGVVDGTFYAVTKQSVDGSQWTGLVTSVAKRMLESRMFEGVICVTSDPDGHRI
;
A
#
# COMPACT_ATOMS: atom_id res chain seq x y z
N MET A 1 -24.19 -27.18 -0.53
CA MET A 1 -24.41 -25.77 -0.17
C MET A 1 -24.33 -25.69 1.33
N ASN A 2 -23.20 -25.23 1.87
CA ASN A 2 -23.08 -25.03 3.32
C ASN A 2 -23.02 -23.52 3.56
N GLU A 3 -24.10 -22.98 4.12
CA GLU A 3 -24.13 -21.66 4.73
C GLU A 3 -23.27 -21.68 6.00
N ILE A 4 -22.30 -20.77 6.07
CA ILE A 4 -21.61 -20.45 7.32
C ILE A 4 -22.41 -19.32 7.95
N HIS A 5 -23.28 -19.68 8.90
CA HIS A 5 -23.94 -18.72 9.79
C HIS A 5 -22.92 -18.20 10.79
N VAL A 6 -22.51 -16.94 10.65
CA VAL A 6 -21.69 -16.25 11.65
C VAL A 6 -22.62 -15.48 12.56
N GLU A 7 -22.95 -16.10 13.69
CA GLU A 7 -23.62 -15.44 14.81
C GLU A 7 -22.64 -14.42 15.41
N VAL A 8 -22.89 -13.14 15.19
CA VAL A 8 -22.13 -12.05 15.83
C VAL A 8 -22.55 -12.04 17.30
N ALA A 9 -21.75 -12.74 18.12
CA ALA A 9 -21.86 -12.65 19.56
C ALA A 9 -21.50 -11.23 20.00
N GLU A 10 -22.52 -10.40 20.15
CA GLU A 10 -22.46 -9.16 20.92
C GLU A 10 -22.02 -9.52 22.35
N ARG A 11 -20.80 -9.13 22.73
CA ARG A 11 -20.47 -8.80 24.12
C ARG A 11 -19.18 -8.00 24.23
N ARG A 12 -19.38 -6.79 24.75
CA ARG A 12 -18.45 -5.95 25.53
C ARG A 12 -17.37 -5.21 24.74
N ALA A 13 -17.81 -4.05 24.23
CA ALA A 13 -17.25 -2.74 24.54
C ALA A 13 -15.86 -2.74 25.22
N VAL A 14 -14.81 -2.86 24.42
CA VAL A 14 -13.51 -2.27 24.72
C VAL A 14 -13.05 -1.51 23.46
N GLY A 15 -13.54 -0.28 23.36
CA GLY A 15 -12.98 0.84 22.60
C GLY A 15 -12.23 0.54 21.29
N LEU A 16 -12.96 0.19 20.23
CA LEU A 16 -12.42 0.15 18.86
C LEU A 16 -12.33 1.54 18.19
N THR A 17 -12.65 2.62 18.89
CA THR A 17 -12.62 3.99 18.34
C THR A 17 -11.22 4.60 18.25
N ARG A 18 -10.16 3.87 18.63
CA ARG A 18 -8.77 4.37 18.64
C ARG A 18 -7.85 3.82 17.54
N CYS A 19 -8.34 2.94 16.67
CA CYS A 19 -7.48 2.32 15.65
C CYS A 19 -7.22 3.25 14.44
N LEU A 20 -8.07 4.24 14.18
CA LEU A 20 -7.89 5.21 13.09
C LEU A 20 -6.97 6.39 13.45
N SER A 21 -6.64 6.60 14.73
CA SER A 21 -5.87 7.78 15.17
C SER A 21 -4.36 7.53 15.28
N ARG A 22 -3.88 6.35 14.90
CA ARG A 22 -2.46 5.99 14.95
C ARG A 22 -1.94 5.49 13.60
N CYS A 23 -2.40 6.11 12.51
CA CYS A 23 -1.54 6.22 11.33
C CYS A 23 -0.35 7.06 11.77
N TYR A 24 0.81 6.42 11.95
CA TYR A 24 2.07 7.13 12.14
C TYR A 24 2.26 8.02 10.91
N ARG A 25 1.99 9.32 11.03
CA ARG A 25 2.38 10.27 10.00
C ARG A 25 3.90 10.29 10.03
N ILE A 26 4.54 9.77 8.99
CA ILE A 26 5.98 9.91 8.75
C ILE A 26 6.26 11.37 8.30
N ARG A 27 5.68 12.37 8.96
CA ARG A 27 5.78 13.80 8.60
C ARG A 27 6.32 14.70 9.70
N ASP A 28 6.87 14.12 10.78
CA ASP A 28 7.52 14.91 11.84
C ASP A 28 9.01 15.21 11.56
N ALA A 29 9.52 14.90 10.36
CA ALA A 29 10.77 15.44 9.87
C ALA A 29 10.53 16.03 8.47
N HIS A 30 10.91 17.29 8.27
CA HIS A 30 10.86 18.03 7.00
C HIS A 30 9.58 18.80 6.66
N ALA A 31 8.96 19.43 7.65
CA ALA A 31 8.33 20.72 7.40
C ALA A 31 9.42 21.78 7.12
N SER A 32 9.76 22.00 5.85
CA SER A 32 10.20 23.33 5.41
C SER A 32 10.08 23.48 3.91
N ASP A 33 9.25 24.44 3.51
CA ASP A 33 9.49 25.34 2.38
C ASP A 33 10.99 25.46 2.03
N ARG A 34 11.46 24.66 1.06
CA ARG A 34 12.76 24.79 0.39
C ARG A 34 12.62 24.17 -0.98
N LYS A 35 13.17 24.84 -2.00
CA LYS A 35 13.68 24.16 -3.19
C LYS A 35 14.50 22.96 -2.71
N GLY A 36 13.89 21.77 -2.73
CA GLY A 36 14.52 20.55 -2.25
C GLY A 36 15.79 20.28 -3.04
N PRO A 37 16.77 19.53 -2.50
CA PRO A 37 17.87 19.04 -3.33
C PRO A 37 17.24 18.38 -4.55
N ALA A 38 17.66 18.78 -5.75
CA ALA A 38 17.13 18.22 -6.98
C ALA A 38 17.17 16.70 -6.84
N TYR A 39 16.00 16.05 -6.85
CA TYR A 39 15.92 14.61 -6.79
C TYR A 39 16.90 14.01 -7.80
N PRO A 40 17.56 12.88 -7.52
CA PRO A 40 18.56 12.32 -8.42
C PRO A 40 18.06 12.14 -9.87
N THR A 41 16.75 11.91 -10.04
CA THR A 41 16.06 11.74 -11.32
C THR A 41 15.38 13.02 -11.83
N ARG A 42 15.50 14.14 -11.11
CA ARG A 42 14.97 15.46 -11.45
C ARG A 42 13.50 15.40 -11.88
N GLU A 43 13.21 15.73 -13.13
CA GLU A 43 11.87 15.76 -13.73
C GLU A 43 11.27 14.38 -13.99
N HIS A 44 12.07 13.32 -13.92
CA HIS A 44 11.60 11.93 -14.02
C HIS A 44 11.28 11.33 -12.64
N CYS A 45 11.41 12.09 -11.56
CA CYS A 45 11.08 11.61 -10.21
C CYS A 45 9.58 11.36 -10.08
N SER A 46 9.20 10.15 -9.66
CA SER A 46 7.81 9.78 -9.38
C SER A 46 7.37 10.09 -7.95
N GLU A 47 8.20 10.79 -7.15
CA GLU A 47 7.93 11.13 -5.74
C GLU A 47 7.58 9.88 -4.89
N CYS A 48 8.30 8.77 -5.07
CA CYS A 48 8.02 7.51 -4.37
C CYS A 48 8.33 7.51 -2.86
N GLY A 49 8.83 8.62 -2.32
CA GLY A 49 9.19 8.79 -0.91
C GLY A 49 10.59 8.29 -0.50
N LEU A 50 11.32 7.53 -1.33
CA LEU A 50 12.63 6.97 -0.95
C LEU A 50 13.64 8.04 -0.50
N CYS A 51 13.71 9.14 -1.25
CA CYS A 51 14.69 10.22 -1.02
C CYS A 51 14.36 11.09 0.22
N GLU A 52 13.18 10.92 0.80
CA GLU A 52 12.73 11.64 2.01
C GLU A 52 13.02 10.86 3.29
N THR A 53 13.60 9.67 3.16
CA THR A 53 13.98 8.80 4.29
C THR A 53 15.48 8.77 4.48
N GLU A 54 15.93 8.16 5.58
CA GLU A 54 17.34 7.84 5.81
C GLU A 54 17.94 6.87 4.75
N HIS A 55 17.10 6.25 3.92
CA HIS A 55 17.52 5.32 2.87
C HIS A 55 17.90 5.98 1.55
N VAL A 56 17.97 7.32 1.49
CA VAL A 56 18.40 8.07 0.29
C VAL A 56 19.76 7.60 -0.27
N THR A 57 20.64 7.08 0.58
CA THR A 57 21.95 6.53 0.17
C THR A 57 21.84 5.32 -0.78
N ARG A 58 20.71 4.62 -0.79
CA ARG A 58 20.43 3.48 -1.67
C ARG A 58 19.76 3.86 -3.00
N VAL A 59 19.60 5.16 -3.29
CA VAL A 59 18.85 5.61 -4.47
C VAL A 59 19.42 5.08 -5.78
N ARG A 60 20.74 4.86 -5.88
CA ARG A 60 21.36 4.32 -7.11
C ARG A 60 20.99 2.86 -7.38
N ASP A 61 20.72 2.09 -6.31
CA ASP A 61 20.43 0.66 -6.40
C ASP A 61 18.93 0.37 -6.39
N ALA A 62 18.13 1.24 -5.77
CA ALA A 62 16.69 1.00 -5.56
C ALA A 62 15.78 1.84 -6.46
N CYS A 63 16.27 2.94 -7.06
CA CYS A 63 15.43 3.78 -7.91
C CYS A 63 15.19 3.10 -9.26
N GLU A 64 13.91 2.89 -9.60
CA GLU A 64 13.48 2.32 -10.89
C GLU A 64 14.02 3.09 -12.12
N PHE A 65 14.30 4.38 -11.96
CA PHE A 65 14.80 5.22 -13.06
C PHE A 65 16.32 5.26 -13.16
N LEU A 66 17.07 4.70 -12.20
CA LEU A 66 18.53 4.74 -12.17
C LEU A 66 19.19 3.36 -12.13
N GLY A 67 18.53 2.37 -11.52
CA GLY A 67 19.06 1.02 -11.30
C GLY A 67 18.33 -0.04 -12.12
N GLU A 68 18.74 -1.29 -11.90
CA GLU A 68 18.06 -2.47 -12.46
C GLU A 68 17.04 -3.03 -11.46
N GLY A 69 15.95 -3.61 -11.97
CA GLY A 69 14.90 -4.21 -11.14
C GLY A 69 15.36 -5.41 -10.33
N SER A 70 14.61 -5.74 -9.26
CA SER A 70 14.92 -6.87 -8.36
C SER A 70 14.05 -8.10 -8.64
N VAL A 71 14.56 -9.29 -8.29
CA VAL A 71 13.83 -10.57 -8.43
C VAL A 71 13.03 -10.86 -7.16
N VAL A 72 11.70 -10.85 -7.26
CA VAL A 72 10.78 -11.07 -6.11
C VAL A 72 10.13 -12.46 -6.13
N HIS A 73 9.78 -12.98 -7.31
CA HIS A 73 8.95 -14.20 -7.44
C HIS A 73 9.77 -15.50 -7.56
N GLY A 74 11.09 -15.45 -7.41
CA GLY A 74 11.98 -16.62 -7.50
C GLY A 74 12.11 -17.26 -8.89
N ARG A 75 11.37 -16.75 -9.90
CA ARG A 75 11.42 -17.19 -11.29
C ARG A 75 11.24 -16.01 -12.25
N ALA A 76 11.66 -16.20 -13.49
CA ALA A 76 11.37 -15.29 -14.58
C ALA A 76 9.94 -15.48 -15.13
N ARG A 77 9.50 -14.52 -15.96
CA ARG A 77 8.27 -14.65 -16.74
C ARG A 77 8.36 -15.87 -17.66
N LYS A 78 7.22 -16.53 -17.89
CA LYS A 78 7.10 -17.54 -18.93
C LYS A 78 7.32 -16.92 -20.32
N VAL A 79 7.81 -17.74 -21.24
CA VAL A 79 8.05 -17.30 -22.63
C VAL A 79 6.72 -17.29 -23.39
N SER A 80 6.51 -16.22 -24.15
CA SER A 80 5.36 -15.95 -25.01
C SER A 80 4.95 -17.13 -25.92
N PRO A 81 3.64 -17.27 -26.25
CA PRO A 81 2.52 -16.46 -25.79
C PRO A 81 1.94 -16.94 -24.45
N ASP A 82 1.96 -16.05 -23.45
CA ASP A 82 1.39 -16.28 -22.12
C ASP A 82 0.87 -14.94 -21.53
N ASP A 83 -0.07 -14.98 -20.59
CA ASP A 83 -0.59 -13.79 -19.91
C ASP A 83 0.51 -13.01 -19.17
N GLU A 84 1.58 -13.71 -18.75
CA GLU A 84 2.72 -13.11 -18.07
C GLU A 84 3.47 -12.07 -18.93
N ASP A 85 3.31 -12.09 -20.25
CA ASP A 85 3.86 -11.06 -21.15
C ASP A 85 3.27 -9.67 -20.87
N ARG A 86 1.99 -9.61 -20.47
CA ARG A 86 1.26 -8.36 -20.20
C ARG A 86 1.11 -8.06 -18.72
N LEU A 87 0.89 -9.09 -17.92
CA LEU A 87 0.55 -8.96 -16.50
C LEU A 87 1.76 -9.12 -15.56
N GLY A 88 2.89 -9.62 -16.08
CA GLY A 88 4.02 -10.05 -15.26
C GLY A 88 3.80 -11.42 -14.62
N VAL A 89 4.68 -11.82 -13.70
CA VAL A 89 4.63 -13.13 -13.05
C VAL A 89 3.36 -13.25 -12.19
N VAL A 90 2.44 -14.14 -12.56
CA VAL A 90 1.16 -14.35 -11.86
C VAL A 90 0.84 -15.84 -11.67
N ASP A 91 0.18 -16.17 -10.56
CA ASP A 91 -0.35 -17.53 -10.32
C ASP A 91 -1.80 -17.69 -10.82
N GLY A 92 -2.58 -16.61 -10.82
CA GLY A 92 -3.96 -16.60 -11.30
C GLY A 92 -4.57 -15.20 -11.32
N THR A 93 -5.59 -15.01 -12.17
CA THR A 93 -6.31 -13.74 -12.36
C THR A 93 -7.78 -13.93 -12.05
N PHE A 94 -8.39 -12.97 -11.33
CA PHE A 94 -9.77 -13.08 -10.86
C PHE A 94 -10.46 -11.72 -10.86
N TYR A 95 -11.77 -11.74 -11.03
CA TYR A 95 -12.65 -10.61 -10.74
C TYR A 95 -13.27 -10.79 -9.36
N ALA A 96 -13.22 -9.77 -8.52
CA ALA A 96 -13.72 -9.83 -7.16
C ALA A 96 -14.46 -8.56 -6.76
N VAL A 97 -15.48 -8.71 -5.92
CA VAL A 97 -16.27 -7.64 -5.34
C VAL A 97 -16.44 -7.92 -3.85
N THR A 98 -16.24 -6.91 -3.00
CA THR A 98 -16.49 -7.05 -1.56
C THR A 98 -18.00 -7.16 -1.32
N LYS A 99 -18.44 -8.16 -0.54
CA LYS A 99 -19.87 -8.33 -0.19
C LYS A 99 -20.44 -7.14 0.55
N GLN A 100 -19.63 -6.54 1.43
CA GLN A 100 -19.97 -5.34 2.18
C GLN A 100 -18.98 -4.25 1.77
N SER A 101 -19.43 -3.32 0.93
CA SER A 101 -18.60 -2.21 0.48
C SER A 101 -18.18 -1.33 1.66
N VAL A 102 -16.95 -0.84 1.63
CA VAL A 102 -16.45 0.11 2.62
C VAL A 102 -16.86 1.52 2.21
N ASP A 103 -17.56 2.21 3.10
CA ASP A 103 -17.97 3.60 2.88
C ASP A 103 -16.75 4.53 2.65
N GLY A 104 -16.90 5.48 1.74
CA GLY A 104 -15.83 6.40 1.33
C GLY A 104 -14.67 5.77 0.53
N SER A 105 -14.77 4.49 0.14
CA SER A 105 -13.75 3.85 -0.71
C SER A 105 -13.96 4.14 -2.20
N GLN A 106 -12.89 4.11 -3.00
CA GLN A 106 -12.93 4.41 -4.44
C GLN A 106 -13.82 3.43 -5.26
N TRP A 107 -13.95 2.19 -4.78
CA TRP A 107 -14.75 1.13 -5.41
C TRP A 107 -15.57 0.42 -4.32
N THR A 108 -15.47 -0.90 -4.19
CA THR A 108 -16.09 -1.66 -3.09
C THR A 108 -15.18 -1.86 -1.88
N GLY A 109 -14.02 -1.20 -1.87
CA GLY A 109 -13.10 -1.22 -0.74
C GLY A 109 -12.35 -2.54 -0.54
N LEU A 110 -12.06 -3.27 -1.62
CA LEU A 110 -11.35 -4.56 -1.56
C LEU A 110 -9.98 -4.43 -0.86
N VAL A 111 -9.15 -3.47 -1.27
CA VAL A 111 -7.81 -3.22 -0.68
C VAL A 111 -7.93 -2.91 0.82
N THR A 112 -8.85 -2.02 1.19
CA THR A 112 -9.11 -1.66 2.59
C THR A 112 -9.56 -2.86 3.42
N SER A 113 -10.42 -3.71 2.86
CA SER A 113 -10.94 -4.90 3.53
C SER A 113 -9.87 -5.94 3.78
N VAL A 114 -8.97 -6.17 2.82
CA VAL A 114 -7.81 -7.06 2.97
C VAL A 114 -6.88 -6.55 4.09
N ALA A 115 -6.49 -5.28 4.05
CA ALA A 115 -5.62 -4.69 5.06
C ALA A 115 -6.21 -4.77 6.47
N LYS A 116 -7.50 -4.43 6.64
CA LYS A 116 -8.21 -4.57 7.92
C LYS A 116 -8.20 -6.02 8.41
N ARG A 117 -8.52 -6.97 7.54
CA ARG A 117 -8.58 -8.39 7.91
C ARG A 117 -7.22 -8.92 8.34
N MET A 118 -6.14 -8.49 7.70
CA MET A 118 -4.77 -8.88 8.04
C MET A 118 -4.31 -8.32 9.40
N LEU A 119 -4.78 -7.12 9.77
CA LEU A 119 -4.56 -6.56 11.11
C LEU A 119 -5.38 -7.31 12.18
N GLU A 120 -6.68 -7.54 11.91
CA GLU A 120 -7.56 -8.27 12.83
C GLU A 120 -7.09 -9.71 13.10
N SER A 121 -6.57 -10.38 12.07
CA SER A 121 -6.00 -11.72 12.19
C SER A 121 -4.58 -11.74 12.77
N ARG A 122 -4.00 -10.57 13.09
CA ARG A 122 -2.59 -10.40 13.50
C ARG A 122 -1.58 -10.99 12.53
N MET A 123 -1.90 -11.01 11.24
CA MET A 123 -0.93 -11.33 10.21
C MET A 123 0.11 -10.22 10.07
N PHE A 124 -0.29 -8.96 10.32
CA PHE A 124 0.56 -7.79 10.36
C PHE A 124 0.34 -6.97 11.63
N GLU A 125 1.36 -6.20 12.03
CA GLU A 125 1.30 -5.25 13.15
C GLU A 125 1.05 -3.81 12.70
N GLY A 126 1.19 -3.53 11.39
CA GLY A 126 1.00 -2.20 10.82
C GLY A 126 0.78 -2.26 9.30
N VAL A 127 0.22 -1.18 8.75
CA VAL A 127 -0.03 -1.02 7.31
C VAL A 127 0.43 0.38 6.90
N ILE A 128 1.21 0.47 5.83
CA ILE A 128 1.55 1.73 5.18
C ILE A 128 0.46 2.02 4.15
N CYS A 129 -0.23 3.15 4.30
CA CYS A 129 -1.29 3.58 3.39
C CYS A 129 -1.25 5.10 3.17
N VAL A 130 -1.88 5.56 2.09
CA VAL A 130 -2.02 6.99 1.77
C VAL A 130 -3.31 7.53 2.38
N THR A 131 -3.24 8.70 2.99
CA THR A 131 -4.38 9.45 3.53
C THR A 131 -4.33 10.87 3.01
N SER A 132 -5.46 11.57 2.96
CA SER A 132 -5.50 12.99 2.61
C SER A 132 -4.90 13.87 3.71
N ASP A 133 -4.28 15.00 3.33
CA ASP A 133 -3.94 16.08 4.24
C ASP A 133 -5.24 16.86 4.60
N PRO A 134 -5.56 17.06 5.89
CA PRO A 134 -6.77 17.79 6.30
C PRO A 134 -6.85 19.22 5.74
N ASP A 135 -5.70 19.86 5.52
CA ASP A 135 -5.60 21.23 5.05
C ASP A 135 -5.48 21.31 3.51
N GLY A 136 -5.59 20.17 2.82
CA GLY A 136 -5.59 20.11 1.36
C GLY A 136 -4.22 20.34 0.71
N HIS A 137 -3.13 20.27 1.48
CA HIS A 137 -1.79 20.28 0.90
C HIS A 137 -1.61 19.06 0.00
N ARG A 138 -0.95 19.29 -1.14
CA ARG A 138 -0.45 18.17 -1.95
C ARG A 138 0.54 17.38 -1.09
N ILE A 139 0.29 16.09 -1.00
CA ILE A 139 1.09 15.09 -0.29
C ILE A 139 2.03 14.45 -1.29
#